data_AF-A0A2V5YLZ6-F1
#
_entry.id   AF-A0A2V5YLZ6-F1
#
_cell.length_a   1.000
_cell.length_b   1.000
_cell.length_c   1.000
_cell.angle_alpha   90.00
_cell.angle_beta   90.00
_cell.angle_gamma   90.00
#
_symmetry.space_group_name_H-M   'P 1'
#
loop_
_entity.id
_entity.type
_entity.pdbx_description
1 polymer ?
#
loop_
_entity_poly.entity_id
_entity_poly.type
_entity_poly.pdbx_seq_one_letter_code
_entity_poly.pdbx_strand_id
1 'polypeptide(L)'
;PGNYADSKKFVIREYTDEQYAAELNRIRERFSPLVELCKKRGIAMRIGTNHGSLSDRILNRYGDTPLGMVESALEFARIARDLEYHDFIFSMKASNPKIMIAAYRLLVARLNELGPDWNYPLHLGVTEAGEGEDARIKSAIGIGTLLADGIGDTIRVSLTEDSPHEIPVATALVENIKKTSDAQGPTLNAQLSFDPYSYQRRATETIAVVGVGDPGQRVKLGGAELIRVVVRQANFDKIAHKIDKMGDYQPEIIYENARVADVDPRDDAAIAKLNAEQSPQFVTVRDDVDFAAIPAFRLLAARLHPRHPILLKDVFDCRSRSVDFLTTLLTAATNIGSLLCDGIGDAIFVRGEEAPGQALRLSYNILQAAGSRIFKTDYVACPSCGRTLFNLQTTTAKIKEATSHLKGVKIAIMGCIVNGPGEMADADFGYVGGAPGKVNLYVGKTAVKFNIPEVEAVDRLKDLIREHGKWVEPVRRAAALEPAS
;
A
#
# COMPACT_ATOMS: atom_id res chain seq x y z
N PRO A 1 -3.11 -13.26 16.77
CA PRO A 1 -3.56 -14.66 16.62
C PRO A 1 -2.40 -15.67 16.50
N GLY A 2 -1.70 -15.70 15.36
CA GLY A 2 -0.74 -16.78 15.06
C GLY A 2 0.42 -16.92 16.05
N ASN A 3 1.13 -15.83 16.37
CA ASN A 3 2.27 -15.88 17.30
C ASN A 3 1.90 -16.15 18.77
N TYR A 4 0.62 -16.04 19.15
CA TYR A 4 0.20 -16.21 20.55
C TYR A 4 -0.03 -17.68 20.90
N ALA A 5 -0.78 -18.40 20.07
CA ALA A 5 -1.19 -19.78 20.35
C ALA A 5 -0.27 -20.84 19.70
N ASP A 6 0.48 -20.48 18.66
CA ASP A 6 1.28 -21.45 17.89
C ASP A 6 2.78 -21.28 18.12
N SER A 7 3.49 -22.40 18.20
CA SER A 7 4.95 -22.46 18.08
C SER A 7 5.26 -22.76 16.62
N LYS A 8 5.72 -21.77 15.84
CA LYS A 8 6.05 -21.94 14.41
C LYS A 8 7.06 -23.09 14.22
N LYS A 9 6.55 -24.26 13.87
CA LYS A 9 7.31 -25.38 13.34
C LYS A 9 6.77 -25.55 11.95
N PHE A 10 7.41 -24.91 10.96
CA PHE A 10 7.08 -24.98 9.53
C PHE A 10 7.27 -26.41 8.98
N VAL A 11 6.54 -27.37 9.54
CA VAL A 11 6.43 -28.74 9.08
C VAL A 11 5.15 -28.73 8.27
N ILE A 12 5.29 -28.75 6.94
CA ILE A 12 4.16 -28.85 6.03
C ILE A 12 3.36 -30.11 6.42
N ARG A 13 2.19 -29.90 7.04
CA ARG A 13 1.17 -30.91 7.30
C ARG A 13 -0.10 -30.41 6.67
N GLU A 14 -0.71 -31.21 5.80
CA GLU A 14 -2.12 -31.03 5.48
C GLU A 14 -2.92 -31.33 6.75
N TYR A 15 -3.70 -30.35 7.20
CA TYR A 15 -4.53 -30.50 8.39
C TYR A 15 -5.85 -31.15 7.98
N THR A 16 -6.17 -32.31 8.55
CA THR A 16 -7.55 -32.82 8.49
C THR A 16 -8.49 -31.94 9.30
N ASP A 17 -9.80 -32.05 9.08
CA ASP A 17 -10.79 -31.27 9.84
C ASP A 17 -10.72 -31.55 11.35
N GLU A 18 -10.43 -32.79 11.74
CA GLU A 18 -10.25 -33.17 13.14
C GLU A 18 -9.00 -32.52 13.74
N GLN A 19 -7.90 -32.48 13.00
CA GLN A 19 -6.66 -31.84 13.44
C GLN A 19 -6.84 -30.33 13.58
N TYR A 20 -7.58 -29.70 12.67
CA TYR A 20 -7.91 -28.29 12.75
C TYR A 20 -8.77 -27.98 13.99
N ALA A 21 -9.81 -28.78 14.23
CA ALA A 21 -10.66 -28.65 15.42
C ALA A 21 -9.87 -28.86 16.72
N ALA A 22 -8.91 -29.79 16.74
CA ALA A 22 -8.03 -29.99 17.88
C ALA A 22 -7.15 -28.75 18.16
N GLU A 23 -6.60 -28.10 17.13
CA GLU A 23 -5.86 -26.84 17.31
C GLU A 23 -6.77 -25.71 17.78
N LEU A 24 -8.03 -25.62 17.32
CA LEU A 24 -8.99 -24.64 17.85
C LEU A 24 -9.23 -24.83 19.36
N ASN A 25 -9.37 -26.06 19.83
CA ASN A 25 -9.50 -26.35 21.26
C ASN A 25 -8.25 -25.92 22.05
N ARG A 26 -7.06 -26.18 21.50
CA ARG A 26 -5.80 -25.74 22.10
C ARG A 26 -5.69 -24.23 22.19
N ILE A 27 -6.14 -23.50 21.16
CA ILE A 27 -6.20 -22.03 21.17
C ILE A 27 -7.13 -21.57 22.29
N ARG A 28 -8.31 -22.19 22.41
CA ARG A 28 -9.28 -21.88 23.47
C ARG A 28 -8.67 -22.05 24.85
N GLU A 29 -8.02 -23.17 25.13
CA GLU A 29 -7.36 -23.43 26.42
C GLU A 29 -6.30 -22.38 26.76
N ARG A 30 -5.51 -21.95 25.77
CA ARG A 30 -4.46 -20.94 25.96
C ARG A 30 -4.99 -19.51 26.06
N PHE A 31 -6.06 -19.20 25.34
CA PHE A 31 -6.59 -17.85 25.21
C PHE A 31 -7.60 -17.50 26.31
N SER A 32 -8.41 -18.46 26.77
CA SER A 32 -9.44 -18.23 27.80
C SER A 32 -8.88 -17.58 29.08
N PRO A 33 -7.71 -17.98 29.63
CA PRO A 33 -7.15 -17.33 30.81
C PRO A 33 -6.86 -15.83 30.63
N LEU A 34 -6.46 -15.41 29.41
CA LEU A 34 -6.25 -14.00 29.10
C LEU A 34 -7.58 -13.25 29.02
N VAL A 35 -8.59 -13.85 28.38
CA VAL A 35 -9.94 -13.27 28.27
C VAL A 35 -10.54 -13.04 29.66
N GLU A 36 -10.49 -14.04 30.54
CA GLU A 36 -10.99 -13.92 31.92
C GLU A 36 -10.23 -12.87 32.73
N LEU A 37 -8.91 -12.76 32.53
CA LEU A 37 -8.11 -11.72 33.19
C LEU A 37 -8.49 -10.32 32.70
N CYS A 38 -8.70 -10.13 31.39
CA CYS A 38 -9.17 -8.89 30.80
C CYS A 38 -10.57 -8.53 31.32
N LYS A 39 -11.50 -9.50 31.33
CA LYS A 39 -12.86 -9.36 31.86
C LYS A 39 -12.85 -8.92 33.32
N LYS A 40 -12.07 -9.61 34.17
CA LYS A 40 -11.95 -9.29 35.61
C LYS A 40 -11.36 -7.91 35.87
N ARG A 41 -10.49 -7.41 34.99
CA ARG A 41 -9.82 -6.10 35.15
C ARG A 41 -10.48 -4.96 34.39
N GLY A 42 -11.50 -5.23 33.58
CA GLY A 42 -12.12 -4.23 32.71
C GLY A 42 -11.13 -3.65 31.69
N ILE A 43 -10.24 -4.48 31.12
CA ILE A 43 -9.21 -4.05 30.16
C ILE A 43 -9.61 -4.51 28.77
N ALA A 44 -9.75 -3.56 27.84
CA ALA A 44 -10.00 -3.87 26.43
C ALA A 44 -8.79 -4.56 25.75
N MET A 45 -9.07 -5.39 24.76
CA MET A 45 -8.07 -6.18 24.03
C MET A 45 -8.12 -5.89 22.52
N ARG A 46 -6.96 -5.84 21.86
CA ARG A 46 -6.89 -5.82 20.39
C ARG A 46 -6.60 -7.21 19.84
N ILE A 47 -7.54 -7.77 19.08
CA ILE A 47 -7.34 -8.99 18.29
C ILE A 47 -6.74 -8.57 16.95
N GLY A 48 -5.41 -8.56 16.87
CA GLY A 48 -4.68 -8.09 15.70
C GLY A 48 -4.04 -9.20 14.88
N THR A 49 -4.45 -9.35 13.63
CA THR A 49 -3.82 -10.25 12.65
C THR A 49 -2.86 -9.46 11.77
N ASN A 50 -1.63 -9.95 11.63
CA ASN A 50 -0.68 -9.43 10.65
C ASN A 50 -0.50 -10.49 9.56
N HIS A 51 -0.44 -10.06 8.30
CA HIS A 51 -0.25 -10.94 7.14
C HIS A 51 0.98 -11.85 7.31
N GLY A 52 2.12 -11.28 7.73
CA GLY A 52 3.36 -12.04 7.95
C GLY A 52 3.36 -13.03 9.11
N SER A 53 2.35 -13.02 9.99
CA SER A 53 2.32 -13.89 11.19
C SER A 53 1.09 -14.77 11.29
N LEU A 54 0.49 -15.11 10.15
CA LEU A 54 -0.51 -16.17 10.07
C LEU A 54 0.07 -17.49 10.56
N SER A 55 -0.77 -18.26 11.25
CA SER A 55 -0.45 -19.58 11.78
C SER A 55 -0.45 -20.64 10.69
N ASP A 56 0.32 -21.71 10.88
CA ASP A 56 0.43 -22.81 9.91
C ASP A 56 -0.94 -23.41 9.53
N ARG A 57 -1.88 -23.57 10.48
CA ARG A 57 -3.25 -24.05 10.19
C ARG A 57 -4.02 -23.12 9.24
N ILE A 58 -3.84 -21.81 9.40
CA ILE A 58 -4.57 -20.80 8.62
C ILE A 58 -3.98 -20.75 7.23
N LEU A 59 -2.65 -20.76 7.13
CA LEU A 59 -1.93 -20.83 5.87
C LEU A 59 -2.28 -22.11 5.10
N ASN A 60 -2.40 -23.26 5.77
CA ASN A 60 -2.78 -24.52 5.11
C ASN A 60 -4.22 -24.49 4.59
N ARG A 61 -5.17 -23.96 5.37
CA ARG A 61 -6.60 -23.99 5.02
C ARG A 61 -7.05 -22.87 4.09
N TYR A 62 -6.55 -21.65 4.30
CA TYR A 62 -7.01 -20.44 3.60
C TYR A 62 -5.92 -19.77 2.77
N GLY A 63 -4.67 -20.24 2.85
CA GLY A 63 -3.53 -19.61 2.21
C GLY A 63 -3.07 -18.31 2.87
N ASP A 64 -2.04 -17.71 2.29
CA ASP A 64 -1.54 -16.37 2.62
C ASP A 64 -2.43 -15.32 1.94
N THR A 65 -3.67 -15.17 2.42
CA THR A 65 -4.75 -14.41 1.75
C THR A 65 -5.49 -13.46 2.72
N PRO A 66 -6.21 -12.44 2.20
CA PRO A 66 -7.11 -11.63 3.02
C PRO A 66 -8.13 -12.47 3.82
N LEU A 67 -8.67 -13.54 3.23
CA LEU A 67 -9.58 -14.46 3.90
C LEU A 67 -8.90 -15.16 5.08
N GLY A 68 -7.67 -15.65 4.90
CA GLY A 68 -6.89 -16.24 5.99
C GLY A 68 -6.67 -15.27 7.15
N MET A 69 -6.42 -13.98 6.87
CA MET A 69 -6.31 -12.96 7.91
C MET A 69 -7.61 -12.76 8.70
N VAL A 70 -8.74 -12.71 7.99
CA VAL A 70 -10.07 -12.54 8.59
C VAL A 70 -10.45 -13.72 9.46
N GLU A 71 -10.34 -14.94 8.94
CA GLU A 71 -10.68 -16.15 9.72
C GLU A 71 -9.78 -16.30 10.95
N SER A 72 -8.49 -15.98 10.85
CA SER A 72 -7.57 -15.97 11.99
C SER A 72 -8.02 -15.04 13.12
N ALA A 73 -8.63 -13.90 12.81
CA ALA A 73 -9.18 -13.02 13.83
C ALA A 73 -10.53 -13.50 14.36
N LEU A 74 -11.41 -13.98 13.48
CA LEU A 74 -12.75 -14.45 13.85
C LEU A 74 -12.70 -15.67 14.77
N GLU A 75 -11.72 -16.56 14.63
CA GLU A 75 -11.48 -17.67 15.57
C GLU A 75 -11.34 -17.19 17.02
N PHE A 76 -10.50 -16.16 17.22
CA PHE A 76 -10.28 -15.60 18.56
C PHE A 76 -11.50 -14.81 19.04
N ALA A 77 -12.19 -14.10 18.15
CA ALA A 77 -13.39 -13.35 18.49
C ALA A 77 -14.54 -14.26 18.92
N ARG A 78 -14.75 -15.41 18.24
CA ARG A 78 -15.75 -16.42 18.62
C ARG A 78 -15.47 -16.95 20.03
N ILE A 79 -14.21 -17.27 20.35
CA ILE A 79 -13.84 -17.71 21.70
C ILE A 79 -14.10 -16.62 22.75
N ALA A 80 -13.75 -15.36 22.46
CA ALA A 80 -14.01 -14.24 23.36
C ALA A 80 -15.51 -14.07 23.65
N ARG A 81 -16.35 -14.14 22.61
CA ARG A 81 -17.80 -14.04 22.73
C ARG A 81 -18.43 -15.22 23.46
N ASP A 82 -17.96 -16.44 23.24
CA ASP A 82 -18.41 -17.62 23.98
C ASP A 82 -18.12 -17.50 25.50
N LEU A 83 -17.15 -16.67 25.89
CA LEU A 83 -16.83 -16.32 27.28
C LEU A 83 -17.51 -15.03 27.74
N GLU A 84 -18.49 -14.54 26.96
CA GLU A 84 -19.24 -13.29 27.18
C GLU A 84 -18.31 -12.08 27.38
N TYR A 85 -17.21 -12.02 26.63
CA TYR A 85 -16.28 -10.91 26.63
C TYR A 85 -16.37 -10.15 25.30
N HIS A 86 -16.75 -8.87 25.37
CA HIS A 86 -17.01 -8.02 24.20
C HIS A 86 -16.08 -6.80 24.11
N ASP A 87 -15.22 -6.56 25.11
CA ASP A 87 -14.31 -5.40 25.13
C ASP A 87 -13.09 -5.65 24.23
N PHE A 88 -13.30 -5.81 22.93
CA PHE A 88 -12.22 -5.96 21.98
C PHE A 88 -12.40 -5.19 20.67
N ILE A 89 -11.26 -4.94 20.04
CA ILE A 89 -11.13 -4.27 18.74
C ILE A 89 -10.34 -5.14 17.77
N PHE A 90 -10.62 -5.02 16.47
CA PHE A 90 -9.89 -5.75 15.42
C PHE A 90 -8.78 -4.90 14.79
N SER A 91 -7.74 -5.57 14.28
CA SER A 91 -6.83 -4.96 13.30
C SER A 91 -6.29 -5.99 12.32
N MET A 92 -6.23 -5.63 11.05
CA MET A 92 -5.71 -6.43 9.93
C MET A 92 -4.51 -5.70 9.31
N LYS A 93 -3.28 -5.99 9.70
CA LYS A 93 -2.11 -5.26 9.17
C LYS A 93 -1.41 -6.05 8.08
N ALA A 94 -1.11 -5.38 6.98
CA ALA A 94 -0.24 -5.89 5.93
C ALA A 94 0.68 -4.77 5.46
N SER A 95 1.87 -5.15 4.98
CA SER A 95 2.80 -4.20 4.36
C SER A 95 2.42 -3.91 2.91
N ASN A 96 1.60 -4.74 2.27
CA ASN A 96 1.01 -4.45 0.96
C ASN A 96 -0.37 -3.77 1.15
N PRO A 97 -0.56 -2.51 0.70
CA PRO A 97 -1.84 -1.81 0.86
C PRO A 97 -3.03 -2.56 0.24
N LYS A 98 -2.85 -3.26 -0.89
CA LYS A 98 -3.93 -4.02 -1.56
C LYS A 98 -4.49 -5.10 -0.64
N ILE A 99 -3.61 -5.88 -0.01
CA ILE A 99 -3.98 -6.95 0.93
C ILE A 99 -4.64 -6.37 2.17
N MET A 100 -4.08 -5.28 2.72
CA MET A 100 -4.65 -4.61 3.89
C MET A 100 -6.09 -4.14 3.62
N ILE A 101 -6.30 -3.40 2.53
CA ILE A 101 -7.60 -2.84 2.16
C ILE A 101 -8.63 -3.98 1.97
N ALA A 102 -8.27 -5.00 1.19
CA ALA A 102 -9.12 -6.17 0.97
C ALA A 102 -9.48 -6.89 2.28
N ALA A 103 -8.53 -7.07 3.20
CA ALA A 103 -8.75 -7.75 4.47
C ALA A 103 -9.72 -7.00 5.40
N TYR A 104 -9.62 -5.66 5.49
CA TYR A 104 -10.57 -4.88 6.29
C TYR A 104 -11.97 -4.85 5.66
N ARG A 105 -12.07 -4.66 4.34
CA ARG A 105 -13.37 -4.72 3.65
C ARG A 105 -14.04 -6.07 3.83
N LEU A 106 -13.28 -7.15 3.70
CA LEU A 106 -13.77 -8.51 3.91
C LEU A 106 -14.16 -8.74 5.37
N LEU A 107 -13.36 -8.25 6.34
CA LEU A 107 -13.71 -8.33 7.76
C LEU A 107 -15.08 -7.67 8.02
N VAL A 108 -15.28 -6.43 7.55
CA VAL A 108 -16.55 -5.71 7.73
C VAL A 108 -17.71 -6.47 7.11
N ALA A 109 -17.55 -7.00 5.89
CA ALA A 109 -18.56 -7.82 5.24
C ALA A 109 -18.91 -9.07 6.08
N ARG A 110 -17.90 -9.78 6.59
CA ARG A 110 -18.10 -10.96 7.47
C ARG A 110 -18.77 -10.61 8.79
N LEU A 111 -18.41 -9.49 9.40
CA LEU A 111 -19.06 -9.04 10.63
C LEU A 111 -20.55 -8.76 10.40
N ASN A 112 -20.90 -8.11 9.29
CA ASN A 112 -22.29 -7.87 8.90
C ASN A 112 -23.05 -9.18 8.64
N GLU A 113 -22.41 -10.20 8.04
CA GLU A 113 -23.00 -11.54 7.84
C GLU A 113 -23.27 -12.27 9.17
N LEU A 114 -22.41 -12.11 10.17
CA LEU A 114 -22.51 -12.79 11.45
C LEU A 114 -23.63 -12.25 12.35
N GLY A 115 -24.00 -10.98 12.17
CA GLY A 115 -25.16 -10.38 12.84
C GLY A 115 -24.96 -8.92 13.22
N PRO A 116 -26.05 -8.21 13.56
CA PRO A 116 -26.01 -6.78 13.89
C PRO A 116 -25.21 -6.47 15.17
N ASP A 117 -24.97 -7.45 16.02
CA ASP A 117 -24.21 -7.36 17.28
C ASP A 117 -22.72 -7.74 17.13
N TRP A 118 -22.24 -7.91 15.89
CA TRP A 118 -20.82 -8.09 15.55
C TRP A 118 -20.15 -6.79 15.12
N ASN A 119 -20.55 -5.66 15.69
CA ASN A 119 -20.16 -4.29 15.34
C ASN A 119 -18.96 -3.77 16.14
N TYR A 120 -17.83 -4.49 16.11
CA TYR A 120 -16.64 -4.15 16.88
C TYR A 120 -15.77 -3.06 16.22
N PRO A 121 -15.11 -2.17 17.00
CA PRO A 121 -14.23 -1.15 16.44
C PRO A 121 -12.99 -1.71 15.72
N LEU A 122 -12.52 -0.96 14.73
CA LEU A 122 -11.44 -1.31 13.83
C LEU A 122 -10.25 -0.35 14.00
N HIS A 123 -9.08 -0.92 14.31
CA HIS A 123 -7.82 -0.19 14.39
C HIS A 123 -7.02 -0.35 13.10
N LEU A 124 -6.94 0.72 12.31
CA LEU A 124 -6.22 0.74 11.04
C LEU A 124 -4.72 1.00 11.22
N GLY A 125 -3.92 0.38 10.38
CA GLY A 125 -2.51 0.75 10.24
C GLY A 125 -1.80 -0.16 9.25
N VAL A 126 -0.99 0.47 8.38
CA VAL A 126 -0.05 -0.24 7.51
C VAL A 126 1.15 -0.67 8.35
N THR A 127 1.58 -1.93 8.24
CA THR A 127 2.84 -2.38 8.87
C THR A 127 4.01 -2.16 7.93
N GLU A 128 5.20 -1.91 8.50
CA GLU A 128 6.44 -1.67 7.76
C GLU A 128 6.29 -0.68 6.59
N ALA A 129 5.73 0.50 6.87
CA ALA A 129 5.60 1.52 5.84
C ALA A 129 6.95 2.07 5.38
N GLY A 130 8.00 1.92 6.20
CA GLY A 130 9.33 2.49 5.99
C GLY A 130 9.46 3.86 6.64
N GLU A 131 10.26 4.74 6.04
CA GLU A 131 10.50 6.11 6.50
C GLU A 131 10.20 7.15 5.40
N GLY A 132 10.17 8.42 5.78
CA GLY A 132 10.09 9.55 4.86
C GLY A 132 8.79 9.60 4.06
N GLU A 133 8.87 10.13 2.84
CA GLU A 133 7.73 10.28 1.96
C GLU A 133 7.10 8.94 1.56
N ASP A 134 7.92 7.92 1.31
CA ASP A 134 7.44 6.61 0.87
C ASP A 134 6.49 6.00 1.92
N ALA A 135 6.83 6.11 3.20
CA ALA A 135 6.01 5.62 4.30
C ALA A 135 4.71 6.41 4.49
N ARG A 136 4.76 7.73 4.30
CA ARG A 136 3.59 8.61 4.37
C ARG A 136 2.64 8.32 3.22
N ILE A 137 3.15 8.16 2.00
CA ILE A 137 2.39 7.76 0.81
C ILE A 137 1.73 6.40 1.06
N LYS A 138 2.50 5.38 1.45
CA LYS A 138 1.99 4.02 1.66
C LYS A 138 0.92 3.96 2.76
N SER A 139 1.12 4.72 3.83
CA SER A 139 0.13 4.88 4.91
C SER A 139 -1.14 5.57 4.43
N ALA A 140 -1.01 6.62 3.60
CA ALA A 140 -2.15 7.32 3.00
C ALA A 140 -2.95 6.41 2.06
N ILE A 141 -2.28 5.58 1.25
CA ILE A 141 -2.96 4.58 0.43
C ILE A 141 -3.74 3.61 1.32
N GLY A 142 -3.10 2.93 2.27
CA GLY A 142 -3.79 1.90 3.07
C GLY A 142 -4.87 2.47 4.01
N ILE A 143 -4.51 3.44 4.84
CA ILE A 143 -5.41 4.03 5.86
C ILE A 143 -6.43 4.96 5.20
N GLY A 144 -5.99 5.83 4.29
CA GLY A 144 -6.86 6.81 3.63
C GLY A 144 -7.94 6.15 2.77
N THR A 145 -7.64 5.05 2.06
CA THR A 145 -8.67 4.29 1.32
C THR A 145 -9.79 3.84 2.24
N LEU A 146 -9.44 3.22 3.37
CA LEU A 146 -10.42 2.65 4.30
C LEU A 146 -11.23 3.73 5.01
N LEU A 147 -10.58 4.82 5.43
CA LEU A 147 -11.28 5.97 5.99
C LEU A 147 -12.25 6.60 4.97
N ALA A 148 -11.87 6.68 3.70
CA ALA A 148 -12.75 7.15 2.62
C ALA A 148 -13.94 6.20 2.36
N ASP A 149 -13.77 4.90 2.62
CA ASP A 149 -14.82 3.89 2.60
C ASP A 149 -15.71 3.92 3.87
N GLY A 150 -15.40 4.80 4.85
CA GLY A 150 -16.10 4.87 6.13
C GLY A 150 -15.71 3.77 7.12
N ILE A 151 -14.57 3.11 6.91
CA ILE A 151 -14.07 2.01 7.74
C ILE A 151 -12.93 2.54 8.61
N GLY A 152 -13.02 2.38 9.93
CA GLY A 152 -11.94 2.66 10.88
C GLY A 152 -12.33 3.60 12.02
N ASP A 153 -12.03 3.19 13.25
CA ASP A 153 -12.39 3.91 14.49
C ASP A 153 -11.16 4.51 15.18
N THR A 154 -9.99 3.91 14.94
CA THR A 154 -8.70 4.40 15.41
C THR A 154 -7.62 4.06 14.39
N ILE A 155 -6.58 4.88 14.31
CA ILE A 155 -5.50 4.69 13.33
C ILE A 155 -4.13 4.73 14.02
N ARG A 156 -3.16 4.08 13.40
CA ARG A 156 -1.74 4.29 13.67
C ARG A 156 -0.96 4.27 12.36
N VAL A 157 -0.27 5.37 12.08
CA VAL A 157 0.78 5.44 11.05
C VAL A 157 2.04 4.81 11.64
N SER A 158 2.64 3.81 10.99
CA SER A 158 3.83 3.13 11.52
C SER A 158 5.07 3.55 10.73
N LEU A 159 5.87 4.46 11.29
CA LEU A 159 7.08 4.98 10.64
C LEU A 159 8.34 4.35 11.23
N THR A 160 9.36 4.15 10.41
CA THR A 160 10.74 3.85 10.85
C THR A 160 11.45 5.16 11.25
N GLU A 161 10.76 6.00 12.01
CA GLU A 161 11.20 7.28 12.55
C GLU A 161 10.90 7.29 14.06
N ASP A 162 11.26 8.36 14.77
CA ASP A 162 10.85 8.49 16.17
C ASP A 162 9.33 8.61 16.28
N SER A 163 8.73 7.87 17.21
CA SER A 163 7.27 7.72 17.34
C SER A 163 6.45 9.02 17.36
N PRO A 164 6.92 10.15 17.94
CA PRO A 164 6.20 11.42 17.85
C PRO A 164 5.92 11.89 16.42
N HIS A 165 6.73 11.50 15.43
CA HIS A 165 6.51 11.84 14.01
C HIS A 165 5.33 11.09 13.38
N GLU A 166 4.85 10.01 14.00
CA GLU A 166 3.64 9.29 13.55
C GLU A 166 2.38 10.17 13.71
N ILE A 167 2.33 11.02 14.75
CA ILE A 167 1.13 11.77 15.16
C ILE A 167 0.72 12.87 14.17
N PRO A 168 1.61 13.76 13.69
CA PRO A 168 1.24 14.78 12.70
C PRO A 168 0.69 14.16 11.41
N VAL A 169 1.26 13.04 10.96
CA VAL A 169 0.81 12.34 9.75
C VAL A 169 -0.58 11.73 9.96
N ALA A 170 -0.81 11.08 11.10
CA ALA A 170 -2.12 10.52 11.45
C ALA A 170 -3.19 11.62 11.52
N THR A 171 -2.86 12.75 12.14
CA THR A 171 -3.78 13.90 12.27
C THR A 171 -4.13 14.48 10.90
N ALA A 172 -3.12 14.75 10.07
CA ALA A 172 -3.32 15.28 8.71
C ALA A 172 -4.13 14.32 7.82
N LEU A 173 -3.96 13.01 7.96
CA LEU A 173 -4.78 12.01 7.26
C LEU A 173 -6.26 12.11 7.64
N VAL A 174 -6.56 12.17 8.94
CA VAL A 174 -7.95 12.28 9.42
C VAL A 174 -8.59 13.60 8.97
N GLU A 175 -7.85 14.70 9.05
CA GLU A 175 -8.33 16.01 8.58
C GLU A 175 -8.59 16.03 7.06
N ASN A 176 -7.73 15.39 6.28
CA ASN A 176 -7.90 15.27 4.84
C ASN A 176 -9.20 14.51 4.47
N ILE A 177 -9.49 13.41 5.19
CA ILE A 177 -10.72 12.64 4.96
C ILE A 177 -11.95 13.45 5.37
N LYS A 178 -11.93 14.14 6.52
CA LYS A 178 -13.07 14.98 6.93
C LYS A 178 -13.47 16.00 5.86
N LYS A 179 -12.47 16.69 5.27
CA LYS A 179 -12.70 17.66 4.19
C LYS A 179 -13.30 17.05 2.93
N THR A 180 -13.05 15.76 2.66
CA THR A 180 -13.54 15.08 1.46
C THR A 180 -14.85 14.32 1.69
N SER A 181 -15.12 13.87 2.92
CA SER A 181 -16.40 13.25 3.31
C SER A 181 -17.58 14.21 3.22
N ASP A 182 -17.38 15.49 3.55
CA ASP A 182 -18.41 16.53 3.44
C ASP A 182 -18.83 16.82 1.98
N ALA A 183 -18.02 16.39 1.00
CA ALA A 183 -18.29 16.52 -0.43
C ALA A 183 -18.90 15.25 -1.06
N GLN A 184 -19.38 14.29 -0.24
CA GLN A 184 -20.09 13.12 -0.76
C GLN A 184 -21.51 13.50 -1.21
N GLY A 185 -21.64 13.80 -2.51
CA GLY A 185 -22.93 13.86 -3.18
C GLY A 185 -23.68 12.51 -3.13
N PRO A 186 -24.97 12.48 -3.52
CA PRO A 186 -25.81 11.30 -3.41
C PRO A 186 -25.19 10.09 -4.12
N THR A 187 -25.11 8.97 -3.38
CA THR A 187 -24.58 7.70 -3.88
C THR A 187 -25.51 7.17 -4.97
N LEU A 188 -25.10 7.26 -6.23
CA LEU A 188 -25.74 6.49 -7.29
C LEU A 188 -25.46 5.00 -7.02
N ASN A 189 -26.52 4.22 -6.84
CA ASN A 189 -26.43 2.77 -6.67
C ASN A 189 -25.97 2.13 -8.00
N ALA A 190 -24.65 2.07 -8.20
CA ALA A 190 -24.03 1.33 -9.28
C ALA A 190 -23.28 0.12 -8.71
N GLN A 191 -23.40 -1.02 -9.38
CA GLN A 191 -22.60 -2.19 -9.04
C GLN A 191 -21.12 -1.88 -9.30
N LEU A 192 -20.25 -2.21 -8.34
CA LEU A 192 -18.81 -2.00 -8.50
C LEU A 192 -18.28 -2.76 -9.72
N SER A 193 -17.37 -2.13 -10.48
CA SER A 193 -16.70 -2.79 -11.61
C SER A 193 -15.54 -3.70 -11.20
N PHE A 194 -15.33 -3.90 -9.91
CA PHE A 194 -14.21 -4.65 -9.34
C PHE A 194 -14.66 -5.40 -8.09
N ASP A 195 -13.93 -6.45 -7.74
CA ASP A 195 -14.11 -7.17 -6.47
C ASP A 195 -13.41 -6.39 -5.34
N PRO A 196 -14.14 -5.92 -4.30
CA PRO A 196 -13.54 -5.17 -3.20
C PRO A 196 -12.64 -6.03 -2.29
N TYR A 197 -12.69 -7.37 -2.41
CA TYR A 197 -11.98 -8.32 -1.55
C TYR A 197 -10.78 -8.98 -2.25
N SER A 198 -10.64 -8.78 -3.56
CA SER A 198 -9.54 -9.36 -4.35
C SER A 198 -9.08 -8.38 -5.42
N TYR A 199 -7.77 -8.19 -5.53
CA TYR A 199 -7.22 -7.30 -6.53
C TYR A 199 -7.24 -7.95 -7.92
N GLN A 200 -7.93 -7.28 -8.85
CA GLN A 200 -7.79 -7.53 -10.28
C GLN A 200 -7.70 -6.20 -11.01
N ARG A 201 -6.71 -6.06 -11.89
CA ARG A 201 -6.59 -4.88 -12.73
C ARG A 201 -7.71 -4.87 -13.77
N ARG A 202 -8.36 -3.72 -13.96
CA ARG A 202 -9.39 -3.52 -14.98
C ARG A 202 -8.85 -3.88 -16.37
N ALA A 203 -9.56 -4.76 -17.07
CA ALA A 203 -9.17 -5.27 -18.38
C ALA A 203 -9.54 -4.27 -19.50
N THR A 204 -8.78 -3.18 -19.60
CA THR A 204 -8.95 -2.16 -20.65
C THR A 204 -8.18 -2.53 -21.92
N GLU A 205 -8.65 -2.07 -23.08
CA GLU A 205 -7.95 -2.29 -24.35
C GLU A 205 -6.71 -1.40 -24.47
N THR A 206 -5.67 -1.91 -25.13
CA THR A 206 -4.45 -1.13 -25.35
C THR A 206 -4.66 -0.10 -26.44
N ILE A 207 -4.42 1.17 -26.11
CA ILE A 207 -4.39 2.29 -27.06
C ILE A 207 -2.99 2.88 -27.15
N ALA A 208 -2.72 3.60 -28.24
CA ALA A 208 -1.45 4.29 -28.47
C ALA A 208 -1.67 5.80 -28.57
N VAL A 209 -1.22 6.54 -27.55
CA VAL A 209 -1.32 8.01 -27.46
C VAL A 209 0.01 8.67 -27.78
N VAL A 210 -0.01 9.97 -28.08
CA VAL A 210 1.19 10.76 -28.33
C VAL A 210 2.03 10.83 -27.04
N GLY A 211 3.27 10.34 -27.13
CA GLY A 211 4.23 10.39 -26.04
C GLY A 211 4.96 11.72 -25.96
N VAL A 212 5.66 11.92 -24.85
CA VAL A 212 6.71 12.92 -24.72
C VAL A 212 7.95 12.50 -25.52
N GLY A 213 8.59 13.44 -26.22
CA GLY A 213 9.86 13.18 -26.92
C GLY A 213 9.76 13.39 -28.43
N ASP A 214 10.25 12.41 -29.20
CA ASP A 214 10.38 12.52 -30.65
C ASP A 214 9.01 12.68 -31.34
N PRO A 215 8.90 13.56 -32.36
CA PRO A 215 7.68 13.70 -33.15
C PRO A 215 7.25 12.37 -33.78
N GLY A 216 6.20 11.75 -33.23
CA GLY A 216 5.68 10.46 -33.69
C GLY A 216 5.86 9.30 -32.71
N GLN A 217 6.61 9.47 -31.62
CA GLN A 217 6.67 8.48 -30.55
C GLN A 217 5.28 8.30 -29.94
N ARG A 218 4.77 7.07 -29.99
CA ARG A 218 3.51 6.71 -29.35
C ARG A 218 3.74 5.82 -28.14
N VAL A 219 3.10 6.16 -27.04
CA VAL A 219 3.15 5.39 -25.80
C VAL A 219 1.88 4.56 -25.71
N LYS A 220 2.05 3.27 -25.41
CA LYS A 220 0.94 2.34 -25.19
C LYS A 220 0.42 2.45 -23.77
N LEU A 221 -0.89 2.50 -23.59
CA LEU A 221 -1.56 2.42 -22.29
C LEU A 221 -2.79 1.50 -22.38
N GLY A 222 -3.15 0.88 -21.25
CA GLY A 222 -4.23 -0.09 -21.15
C GLY A 222 -3.93 -1.15 -20.07
N GLY A 223 -4.85 -2.11 -19.88
CA GLY A 223 -4.82 -3.06 -18.76
C GLY A 223 -3.62 -4.00 -18.78
N ALA A 224 -3.04 -4.24 -19.96
CA ALA A 224 -1.83 -5.06 -20.14
C ALA A 224 -0.51 -4.24 -20.10
N GLU A 225 -0.59 -2.90 -20.14
CA GLU A 225 0.56 -2.01 -20.25
C GLU A 225 0.94 -1.41 -18.90
N LEU A 226 2.15 -0.85 -18.74
CA LEU A 226 2.49 -0.11 -17.53
C LEU A 226 1.58 1.12 -17.35
N ILE A 227 1.21 1.41 -16.11
CA ILE A 227 0.45 2.62 -15.78
C ILE A 227 1.31 3.86 -16.07
N ARG A 228 0.79 4.74 -16.92
CA ARG A 228 1.54 5.90 -17.44
C ARG A 228 1.42 7.13 -16.56
N VAL A 229 2.44 7.96 -16.56
CA VAL A 229 2.41 9.26 -15.87
C VAL A 229 2.17 10.39 -16.87
N VAL A 230 1.10 11.15 -16.62
CA VAL A 230 0.68 12.30 -17.43
C VAL A 230 1.10 13.59 -16.75
N VAL A 231 1.57 14.56 -17.54
CA VAL A 231 1.91 15.92 -17.10
C VAL A 231 1.25 16.97 -18.00
N ARG A 232 1.17 18.23 -17.53
CA ARG A 232 0.82 19.37 -18.41
C ARG A 232 2.01 19.79 -19.27
N GLN A 233 1.72 20.36 -20.44
CA GLN A 233 2.73 21.00 -21.28
C GLN A 233 3.56 22.03 -20.50
N ALA A 234 2.91 22.93 -19.76
CA ALA A 234 3.60 23.96 -18.97
C ALA A 234 4.53 23.39 -17.89
N ASN A 235 4.23 22.19 -17.36
CA ASN A 235 5.07 21.51 -16.39
C ASN A 235 6.22 20.78 -17.07
N PHE A 236 5.95 20.17 -18.24
CA PHE A 236 6.94 19.56 -19.09
C PHE A 236 8.02 20.56 -19.53
N ASP A 237 7.63 21.74 -20.03
CA ASP A 237 8.57 22.77 -20.51
C ASP A 237 9.55 23.20 -19.41
N LYS A 238 9.09 23.27 -18.15
CA LYS A 238 9.91 23.60 -16.98
C LYS A 238 10.94 22.53 -16.63
N ILE A 239 10.71 21.27 -16.98
CA ILE A 239 11.59 20.14 -16.64
C ILE A 239 12.31 19.54 -17.84
N ALA A 240 11.95 19.93 -19.07
CA ALA A 240 12.47 19.37 -20.32
C ALA A 240 14.00 19.33 -20.35
N HIS A 241 14.65 20.43 -19.93
CA HIS A 241 16.11 20.55 -19.86
C HIS A 241 16.78 19.68 -18.78
N LYS A 242 16.01 19.05 -17.89
CA LYS A 242 16.50 18.19 -16.80
C LYS A 242 16.19 16.71 -17.02
N ILE A 243 15.43 16.33 -18.07
CA ILE A 243 14.95 14.95 -18.26
C ILE A 243 16.09 13.93 -18.22
N ASP A 244 17.18 14.20 -18.93
CA ASP A 244 18.36 13.30 -18.96
C ASP A 244 18.99 13.09 -17.57
N LYS A 245 18.80 14.04 -16.64
CA LYS A 245 19.30 13.98 -15.27
C LYS A 245 18.30 13.37 -14.27
N MET A 246 17.05 13.20 -14.68
CA MET A 246 15.95 12.70 -13.84
C MET A 246 15.90 11.16 -13.77
N GLY A 247 16.72 10.46 -14.55
CA GLY A 247 16.81 9.01 -14.50
C GLY A 247 15.50 8.35 -14.93
N ASP A 248 14.90 7.55 -14.04
CA ASP A 248 13.66 6.81 -14.33
C ASP A 248 12.37 7.62 -14.13
N TYR A 249 12.45 8.80 -13.51
CA TYR A 249 11.30 9.67 -13.32
C TYR A 249 11.11 10.52 -14.57
N GLN A 250 10.55 9.93 -15.62
CA GLN A 250 10.32 10.64 -16.88
C GLN A 250 8.81 10.88 -17.10
N PRO A 251 8.42 12.08 -17.56
CA PRO A 251 7.06 12.30 -18.03
C PRO A 251 6.83 11.49 -19.30
N GLU A 252 5.71 10.78 -19.40
CA GLU A 252 5.45 9.87 -20.53
C GLU A 252 4.42 10.45 -21.51
N ILE A 253 3.43 11.19 -21.01
CA ILE A 253 2.30 11.71 -21.79
C ILE A 253 2.04 13.17 -21.42
N ILE A 254 1.76 14.01 -22.42
CA ILE A 254 1.30 15.39 -22.22
C ILE A 254 -0.23 15.42 -22.32
N TYR A 255 -0.91 15.89 -21.27
CA TYR A 255 -2.36 15.88 -21.16
C TYR A 255 -3.05 16.56 -22.35
N GLU A 256 -2.57 17.74 -22.75
CA GLU A 256 -3.11 18.54 -23.86
C GLU A 256 -3.02 17.80 -25.22
N ASN A 257 -2.07 16.89 -25.38
CA ASN A 257 -1.85 16.11 -26.60
C ASN A 257 -2.53 14.74 -26.57
N ALA A 258 -2.96 14.28 -25.39
CA ALA A 258 -3.45 12.92 -25.15
C ALA A 258 -4.90 12.69 -25.63
N ARG A 259 -5.62 13.74 -26.02
CA ARG A 259 -7.03 13.70 -26.45
C ARG A 259 -7.93 12.95 -25.45
N VAL A 260 -7.79 13.29 -24.17
CA VAL A 260 -8.61 12.71 -23.09
C VAL A 260 -10.03 13.24 -23.19
N ALA A 261 -11.02 12.36 -23.04
CA ALA A 261 -12.42 12.73 -22.91
C ALA A 261 -12.76 12.98 -21.44
N ASP A 262 -13.05 14.23 -21.08
CA ASP A 262 -13.50 14.63 -19.75
C ASP A 262 -15.03 14.49 -19.63
N VAL A 263 -15.49 13.66 -18.69
CA VAL A 263 -16.94 13.37 -18.50
C VAL A 263 -17.36 13.51 -17.04
N ASP A 264 -18.58 13.97 -16.79
CA ASP A 264 -19.21 13.80 -15.47
C ASP A 264 -19.78 12.37 -15.38
N PRO A 265 -19.33 11.53 -14.44
CA PRO A 265 -19.81 10.14 -14.34
C PRO A 265 -21.31 10.01 -14.03
N ARG A 266 -21.98 11.11 -13.69
CA ARG A 266 -23.44 11.18 -13.47
C ARG A 266 -24.22 11.50 -14.76
N ASP A 267 -23.55 11.92 -15.83
CA ASP A 267 -24.20 12.25 -17.11
C ASP A 267 -24.44 10.99 -17.95
N ASP A 268 -25.69 10.52 -17.95
CA ASP A 268 -26.13 9.32 -18.66
C ASP A 268 -25.88 9.41 -20.18
N ALA A 269 -26.13 10.57 -20.78
CA ALA A 269 -26.00 10.76 -22.22
C ALA A 269 -24.54 10.73 -22.66
N ALA A 270 -23.66 11.38 -21.88
CA ALA A 270 -22.22 11.39 -22.17
C ALA A 270 -21.61 9.99 -22.02
N ILE A 271 -21.98 9.23 -20.98
CA ILE A 271 -21.50 7.86 -20.79
C ILE A 271 -22.04 6.92 -21.87
N ALA A 272 -23.33 7.01 -22.23
CA ALA A 272 -23.91 6.19 -23.29
C ALA A 272 -23.23 6.46 -24.63
N LYS A 273 -22.91 7.72 -24.94
CA LYS A 273 -22.16 8.10 -26.14
C LYS A 273 -20.77 7.45 -26.15
N LEU A 274 -20.02 7.55 -25.05
CA LEU A 274 -18.68 6.93 -24.95
C LEU A 274 -18.74 5.41 -25.13
N ASN A 275 -19.70 4.74 -24.48
CA ASN A 275 -19.86 3.29 -24.57
C ASN A 275 -20.31 2.81 -25.95
N ALA A 276 -20.97 3.66 -26.75
CA ALA A 276 -21.38 3.36 -28.12
C ALA A 276 -20.22 3.47 -29.13
N GLU A 277 -19.11 4.12 -28.77
CA GLU A 277 -17.94 4.21 -29.63
C GLU A 277 -17.31 2.83 -29.85
N GLN A 278 -17.04 2.49 -31.12
CA GLN A 278 -16.42 1.22 -31.46
C GLN A 278 -14.95 1.18 -31.02
N SER A 279 -14.25 2.31 -31.10
CA SER A 279 -12.85 2.42 -30.71
C SER A 279 -12.70 2.82 -29.24
N PRO A 280 -11.74 2.23 -28.52
CA PRO A 280 -11.45 2.62 -27.14
C PRO A 280 -11.06 4.11 -27.07
N GLN A 281 -11.62 4.79 -26.08
CA GLN A 281 -11.43 6.21 -25.80
C GLN A 281 -10.67 6.34 -24.48
N PHE A 282 -9.75 7.31 -24.39
CA PHE A 282 -9.05 7.60 -23.15
C PHE A 282 -9.89 8.57 -22.32
N VAL A 283 -10.39 8.16 -21.16
CA VAL A 283 -11.44 8.91 -20.42
C VAL A 283 -10.94 9.36 -19.05
N THR A 284 -11.40 10.51 -18.58
CA THR A 284 -11.22 10.98 -17.20
C THR A 284 -12.48 11.66 -16.68
N VAL A 285 -12.55 11.89 -15.36
CA VAL A 285 -13.64 12.64 -14.73
C VAL A 285 -13.41 14.13 -14.93
N ARG A 286 -14.42 14.92 -15.34
CA ARG A 286 -14.31 16.37 -15.58
C ARG A 286 -13.91 17.17 -14.32
N ASP A 287 -13.28 18.33 -14.48
CA ASP A 287 -12.68 19.12 -13.37
C ASP A 287 -13.68 19.92 -12.50
N ASP A 288 -14.87 20.21 -13.02
CA ASP A 288 -15.90 21.02 -12.36
C ASP A 288 -16.95 20.16 -11.63
N VAL A 289 -16.67 18.87 -11.43
CA VAL A 289 -17.58 17.99 -10.70
C VAL A 289 -17.50 18.28 -9.21
N ASP A 290 -18.66 18.59 -8.63
CA ASP A 290 -18.84 18.61 -7.18
C ASP A 290 -18.98 17.17 -6.66
N PHE A 291 -17.87 16.43 -6.68
CA PHE A 291 -17.80 15.05 -6.25
C PHE A 291 -16.38 14.69 -5.80
N ALA A 292 -16.24 13.96 -4.69
CA ALA A 292 -14.93 13.50 -4.24
C ALA A 292 -14.27 12.53 -5.26
N ALA A 293 -12.95 12.59 -5.38
CA ALA A 293 -12.21 11.89 -6.45
C ALA A 293 -12.43 10.37 -6.44
N ILE A 294 -12.32 9.72 -5.27
CA ILE A 294 -12.48 8.26 -5.15
C ILE A 294 -13.87 7.80 -5.62
N PRO A 295 -15.00 8.28 -5.06
CA PRO A 295 -16.31 7.85 -5.53
C PRO A 295 -16.59 8.26 -6.99
N ALA A 296 -16.08 9.39 -7.46
CA ALA A 296 -16.23 9.82 -8.85
C ALA A 296 -15.59 8.84 -9.84
N PHE A 297 -14.35 8.42 -9.59
CA PHE A 297 -13.67 7.44 -10.45
C PHE A 297 -14.22 6.02 -10.30
N ARG A 298 -14.68 5.61 -9.11
CA ARG A 298 -15.39 4.33 -8.94
C ARG A 298 -16.70 4.31 -9.72
N LEU A 299 -17.48 5.39 -9.68
CA LEU A 299 -18.71 5.52 -10.47
C LEU A 299 -18.41 5.52 -11.97
N LEU A 300 -17.38 6.25 -12.41
CA LEU A 300 -16.94 6.22 -13.80
C LEU A 300 -16.59 4.79 -14.22
N ALA A 301 -15.79 4.07 -13.43
CA ALA A 301 -15.39 2.70 -13.74
C ALA A 301 -16.59 1.73 -13.76
N ALA A 302 -17.58 1.89 -12.87
CA ALA A 302 -18.80 1.11 -12.83
C ALA A 302 -19.67 1.28 -14.08
N ARG A 303 -19.70 2.48 -14.68
CA ARG A 303 -20.61 2.83 -15.78
C ARG A 303 -19.96 2.81 -17.16
N LEU A 304 -18.65 3.03 -17.24
CA LEU A 304 -17.88 3.03 -18.48
C LEU A 304 -17.61 1.58 -18.92
N HIS A 305 -17.75 1.28 -20.20
CA HIS A 305 -17.43 -0.04 -20.73
C HIS A 305 -15.94 -0.37 -20.47
N PRO A 306 -15.58 -1.61 -20.05
CA PRO A 306 -14.21 -1.97 -19.67
C PRO A 306 -13.13 -1.63 -20.69
N ARG A 307 -13.44 -1.65 -21.99
CA ARG A 307 -12.48 -1.33 -23.08
C ARG A 307 -11.79 0.03 -22.94
N HIS A 308 -12.45 1.03 -22.37
CA HIS A 308 -11.95 2.40 -22.33
C HIS A 308 -10.93 2.57 -21.20
N PRO A 309 -9.68 2.99 -21.49
CA PRO A 309 -8.71 3.30 -20.45
C PRO A 309 -9.07 4.55 -19.65
N ILE A 310 -8.70 4.56 -18.37
CA ILE A 310 -9.04 5.65 -17.44
C ILE A 310 -7.77 6.39 -16.99
N LEU A 311 -7.78 7.73 -17.11
CA LEU A 311 -6.81 8.64 -16.51
C LEU A 311 -7.28 9.08 -15.13
N LEU A 312 -6.53 8.73 -14.09
CA LEU A 312 -6.79 9.16 -12.71
C LEU A 312 -6.21 10.53 -12.41
N LYS A 313 -6.92 11.32 -11.60
CA LYS A 313 -6.48 12.62 -11.10
C LYS A 313 -6.53 12.62 -9.57
N ASP A 314 -5.55 13.27 -8.95
CA ASP A 314 -5.51 13.45 -7.49
C ASP A 314 -6.58 14.44 -7.00
N VAL A 315 -6.76 15.55 -7.71
CA VAL A 315 -7.75 16.60 -7.40
C VAL A 315 -8.41 17.10 -8.69
N PHE A 316 -9.66 17.55 -8.60
CA PHE A 316 -10.40 18.15 -9.74
C PHE A 316 -10.25 19.68 -9.83
N ASP A 317 -10.16 20.36 -8.69
CA ASP A 317 -9.91 21.80 -8.64
C ASP A 317 -8.49 22.10 -8.15
N CYS A 318 -7.70 22.78 -8.99
CA CYS A 318 -6.35 23.25 -8.66
C CYS A 318 -6.32 24.71 -8.19
N ARG A 319 -7.48 25.36 -8.01
CA ARG A 319 -7.59 26.79 -7.68
C ARG A 319 -7.33 27.12 -6.21
N SER A 320 -7.38 26.14 -5.29
CA SER A 320 -7.01 26.37 -3.89
C SER A 320 -5.48 26.44 -3.75
N ARG A 321 -4.95 27.67 -3.68
CA ARG A 321 -3.52 27.94 -3.56
C ARG A 321 -2.98 27.69 -2.15
N SER A 322 -1.73 27.21 -2.12
CA SER A 322 -0.83 26.93 -0.98
C SER A 322 -1.38 26.00 0.10
N VAL A 323 -1.48 24.72 -0.22
CA VAL A 323 -1.54 23.67 0.79
C VAL A 323 -0.11 23.20 1.06
N ASP A 324 0.21 22.85 2.31
CA ASP A 324 1.52 22.28 2.64
C ASP A 324 1.76 20.97 1.87
N PHE A 325 3.03 20.64 1.60
CA PHE A 325 3.37 19.47 0.81
C PHE A 325 2.89 18.15 1.44
N LEU A 326 2.84 18.06 2.78
CA LEU A 326 2.35 16.85 3.44
C LEU A 326 0.88 16.61 3.08
N THR A 327 0.02 17.62 3.19
CA THR A 327 -1.39 17.50 2.80
C THR A 327 -1.55 17.15 1.32
N THR A 328 -0.80 17.79 0.42
CA THR A 328 -0.81 17.46 -1.02
C THR A 328 -0.41 16.01 -1.27
N LEU A 329 0.66 15.55 -0.62
CA LEU A 329 1.15 14.17 -0.70
C LEU A 329 0.11 13.17 -0.20
N LEU A 330 -0.50 13.42 0.96
CA LEU A 330 -1.51 12.56 1.54
C LEU A 330 -2.79 12.51 0.69
N THR A 331 -3.20 13.65 0.11
CA THR A 331 -4.37 13.74 -0.78
C THR A 331 -4.15 12.95 -2.06
N ALA A 332 -3.04 13.19 -2.75
CA ALA A 332 -2.73 12.50 -3.99
C ALA A 332 -2.54 11.00 -3.78
N ALA A 333 -1.82 10.60 -2.72
CA ALA A 333 -1.63 9.20 -2.38
C ALA A 333 -2.94 8.51 -2.01
N THR A 334 -3.80 9.15 -1.21
CA THR A 334 -5.12 8.60 -0.89
C THR A 334 -5.96 8.45 -2.16
N ASN A 335 -6.17 9.52 -2.93
CA ASN A 335 -7.10 9.49 -4.05
C ASN A 335 -6.67 8.56 -5.19
N ILE A 336 -5.43 8.73 -5.68
CA ILE A 336 -4.92 7.91 -6.78
C ILE A 336 -4.62 6.49 -6.29
N GLY A 337 -3.97 6.35 -5.14
CA GLY A 337 -3.56 5.05 -4.63
C GLY A 337 -4.72 4.15 -4.23
N SER A 338 -5.83 4.71 -3.72
CA SER A 338 -7.06 3.94 -3.46
C SER A 338 -7.56 3.28 -4.74
N LEU A 339 -7.69 4.07 -5.82
CA LEU A 339 -8.21 3.63 -7.11
C LEU A 339 -7.28 2.60 -7.76
N LEU A 340 -5.96 2.79 -7.65
CA LEU A 340 -4.97 1.81 -8.08
C LEU A 340 -5.08 0.49 -7.29
N CYS A 341 -5.40 0.54 -5.99
CA CYS A 341 -5.63 -0.65 -5.18
C CYS A 341 -6.96 -1.34 -5.49
N ASP A 342 -7.94 -0.60 -6.02
CA ASP A 342 -9.19 -1.12 -6.57
C ASP A 342 -9.03 -1.67 -8.02
N GLY A 343 -7.82 -1.57 -8.60
CA GLY A 343 -7.53 -2.02 -9.97
C GLY A 343 -8.00 -1.07 -11.07
N ILE A 344 -8.39 0.15 -10.71
CA ILE A 344 -8.86 1.19 -11.62
C ILE A 344 -7.68 2.08 -12.02
N GLY A 345 -7.60 2.43 -13.31
CA GLY A 345 -6.65 3.40 -13.84
C GLY A 345 -5.56 2.79 -14.71
N ASP A 346 -5.30 3.44 -15.83
CA ASP A 346 -4.28 3.08 -16.83
C ASP A 346 -3.21 4.17 -16.96
N ALA A 347 -3.52 5.35 -16.44
CA ALA A 347 -2.61 6.46 -16.32
C ALA A 347 -2.98 7.31 -15.10
N ILE A 348 -2.01 8.06 -14.58
CA ILE A 348 -2.19 8.95 -13.43
C ILE A 348 -1.71 10.36 -13.75
N PHE A 349 -2.33 11.35 -13.11
CA PHE A 349 -2.02 12.75 -13.26
C PHE A 349 -2.09 13.45 -11.90
N VAL A 350 -0.93 13.72 -11.31
CA VAL A 350 -0.80 14.48 -10.06
C VAL A 350 -0.75 15.97 -10.40
N ARG A 351 -1.70 16.74 -9.88
CA ARG A 351 -1.94 18.15 -10.22
C ARG A 351 -1.99 19.06 -9.01
N GLY A 352 -2.21 18.52 -7.81
CA GLY A 352 -2.23 19.27 -6.57
C GLY A 352 -0.86 19.80 -6.17
N GLU A 353 0.22 19.23 -6.71
CA GLU A 353 1.59 19.70 -6.48
C GLU A 353 2.04 20.66 -7.59
N GLU A 354 2.38 21.90 -7.21
CA GLU A 354 2.76 22.96 -8.14
C GLU A 354 4.17 22.76 -8.73
N ALA A 355 5.09 22.19 -7.94
CA ALA A 355 6.46 21.97 -8.36
C ALA A 355 6.54 20.74 -9.30
N PRO A 356 6.84 20.91 -10.61
CA PRO A 356 6.71 19.81 -11.59
C PRO A 356 7.58 18.58 -11.28
N GLY A 357 8.80 18.80 -10.78
CA GLY A 357 9.69 17.71 -10.39
C GLY A 357 9.20 16.94 -9.16
N GLN A 358 8.58 17.64 -8.21
CA GLN A 358 8.00 17.02 -7.00
C GLN A 358 6.71 16.27 -7.33
N ALA A 359 5.85 16.82 -8.19
CA ALA A 359 4.66 16.15 -8.71
C ALA A 359 5.01 14.86 -9.46
N LEU A 360 6.06 14.89 -10.30
CA LEU A 360 6.51 13.72 -11.03
C LEU A 360 7.06 12.65 -10.07
N ARG A 361 7.93 13.04 -9.13
CA ARG A 361 8.46 12.12 -8.11
C ARG A 361 7.33 11.49 -7.28
N LEU A 362 6.36 12.30 -6.87
CA LEU A 362 5.17 11.85 -6.12
C LEU A 362 4.35 10.86 -6.94
N SER A 363 4.13 11.12 -8.23
CA SER A 363 3.40 10.22 -9.15
C SER A 363 4.03 8.82 -9.17
N TYR A 364 5.34 8.75 -9.38
CA TYR A 364 6.06 7.47 -9.37
C TYR A 364 6.00 6.82 -7.99
N ASN A 365 6.29 7.55 -6.90
CA ASN A 365 6.23 6.99 -5.54
C ASN A 365 4.85 6.41 -5.20
N ILE A 366 3.74 7.03 -5.63
CA ILE A 366 2.38 6.48 -5.49
C ILE A 366 2.25 5.15 -6.25
N LEU A 367 2.75 5.07 -7.49
CA LEU A 367 2.71 3.84 -8.29
C LEU A 367 3.50 2.69 -7.64
N GLN A 368 4.64 2.97 -7.00
CA GLN A 368 5.41 1.94 -6.28
C GLN A 368 4.77 1.56 -4.95
N ALA A 369 4.27 2.52 -4.18
CA ALA A 369 3.57 2.24 -2.92
C ALA A 369 2.29 1.42 -3.13
N ALA A 370 1.58 1.65 -4.25
CA ALA A 370 0.44 0.83 -4.69
C ALA A 370 0.86 -0.52 -5.31
N GLY A 371 2.16 -0.80 -5.46
CA GLY A 371 2.67 -2.02 -6.11
C GLY A 371 2.25 -2.14 -7.58
N SER A 372 2.13 -1.01 -8.28
CA SER A 372 1.75 -0.94 -9.70
C SER A 372 2.94 -0.79 -10.63
N ARG A 373 4.03 -0.15 -10.18
CA ARG A 373 5.32 -0.06 -10.89
C ARG A 373 6.48 -0.08 -9.91
N ILE A 374 7.62 -0.64 -10.31
CA ILE A 374 8.85 -0.62 -9.52
C ILE A 374 9.88 0.20 -10.30
N PHE A 375 10.44 1.25 -9.69
CA PHE A 375 11.42 2.13 -10.33
C PHE A 375 12.68 2.37 -9.48
N LYS A 376 12.59 2.18 -8.16
CA LYS A 376 13.74 2.19 -7.24
C LYS A 376 13.71 0.97 -6.34
N THR A 377 14.76 0.78 -5.54
CA THR A 377 14.77 -0.24 -4.48
C THR A 377 13.62 0.01 -3.52
N ASP A 378 12.89 -1.06 -3.18
CA ASP A 378 11.79 -1.01 -2.23
C ASP A 378 12.28 -1.48 -0.86
N TYR A 379 11.97 -0.72 0.19
CA TYR A 379 12.44 -0.98 1.54
C TYR A 379 11.26 -1.27 2.47
N VAL A 380 11.27 -2.44 3.08
CA VAL A 380 10.26 -2.86 4.05
C VAL A 380 10.93 -2.88 5.42
N ALA A 381 10.76 -1.82 6.20
CA ALA A 381 11.41 -1.68 7.49
C ALA A 381 10.38 -1.68 8.62
N CYS A 382 10.62 -2.47 9.69
CA CYS A 382 9.71 -2.46 10.84
C CYS A 382 9.73 -1.09 11.54
N PRO A 383 8.70 -0.74 12.33
CA PRO A 383 8.85 0.33 13.30
C PRO A 383 9.88 -0.09 14.37
N SER A 384 10.55 0.88 15.00
CA SER A 384 11.38 0.59 16.16
C SER A 384 10.50 0.09 17.32
N CYS A 385 11.01 -0.87 18.12
CA CYS A 385 10.30 -1.37 19.30
C CYS A 385 11.30 -1.86 20.36
N GLY A 386 10.82 -2.19 21.56
CA GLY A 386 11.68 -2.68 22.66
C GLY A 386 12.36 -4.03 22.40
N ARG A 387 12.09 -4.69 21.28
CA ARG A 387 12.76 -5.94 20.86
C ARG A 387 13.89 -5.72 19.85
N THR A 388 14.01 -4.50 19.33
CA THR A 388 14.98 -4.15 18.30
C THR A 388 16.41 -4.31 18.83
N LEU A 389 17.27 -5.03 18.09
CA LEU A 389 18.61 -5.45 18.52
C LEU A 389 19.76 -4.54 18.02
N PHE A 390 19.44 -3.56 17.18
CA PHE A 390 20.38 -2.58 16.61
C PHE A 390 19.64 -1.26 16.34
N ASN A 391 20.36 -0.15 16.11
CA ASN A 391 19.67 1.09 15.76
C ASN A 391 19.08 0.99 14.35
N LEU A 392 17.75 0.89 14.27
CA LEU A 392 17.06 0.59 13.02
C LEU A 392 17.17 1.73 12.01
N GLN A 393 17.12 2.97 12.49
CA GLN A 393 17.18 4.18 11.67
C GLN A 393 18.55 4.30 10.99
N THR A 394 19.64 4.20 11.77
CA THR A 394 21.01 4.32 11.21
C THR A 394 21.34 3.15 10.28
N THR A 395 20.92 1.93 10.61
CA THR A 395 21.14 0.77 9.75
C THR A 395 20.32 0.85 8.46
N THR A 396 19.08 1.35 8.52
CA THR A 396 18.26 1.58 7.33
C THR A 396 18.91 2.59 6.40
N ALA A 397 19.42 3.70 6.94
CA ALA A 397 20.14 4.71 6.17
C ALA A 397 21.39 4.12 5.46
N LYS A 398 22.21 3.33 6.17
CA LYS A 398 23.40 2.66 5.60
C LYS A 398 23.04 1.70 4.47
N ILE A 399 22.00 0.88 4.66
CA ILE A 399 21.55 -0.06 3.63
C ILE A 399 21.04 0.72 2.40
N LYS A 400 20.28 1.79 2.60
CA LYS A 400 19.79 2.65 1.51
C LYS A 400 20.90 3.31 0.71
N GLU A 401 21.89 3.88 1.40
CA GLU A 401 23.07 4.46 0.77
C GLU A 401 23.77 3.43 -0.12
N ALA A 402 23.91 2.19 0.37
CA ALA A 402 24.55 1.11 -0.35
C ALA A 402 23.71 0.54 -1.51
N THR A 403 22.38 0.60 -1.49
CA THR A 403 21.52 -0.22 -2.37
C THR A 403 20.47 0.55 -3.17
N SER A 404 20.23 1.84 -2.93
CA SER A 404 19.09 2.61 -3.50
C SER A 404 19.03 2.70 -5.03
N HIS A 405 20.15 2.41 -5.71
CA HIS A 405 20.26 2.39 -7.16
C HIS A 405 19.73 1.08 -7.79
N LEU A 406 19.45 0.04 -6.98
CA LEU A 406 19.03 -1.27 -7.47
C LEU A 406 17.54 -1.29 -7.79
N LYS A 407 17.19 -1.45 -9.07
CA LYS A 407 15.80 -1.52 -9.52
C LYS A 407 15.28 -2.95 -9.44
N GLY A 408 14.01 -3.11 -9.04
CA GLY A 408 13.40 -4.45 -8.97
C GLY A 408 13.89 -5.29 -7.79
N VAL A 409 14.51 -4.67 -6.79
CA VAL A 409 14.98 -5.32 -5.56
C VAL A 409 14.17 -4.81 -4.39
N LYS A 410 13.58 -5.72 -3.61
CA LYS A 410 12.92 -5.42 -2.35
C LYS A 410 13.75 -5.94 -1.17
N ILE A 411 14.08 -5.06 -0.24
CA ILE A 411 14.93 -5.36 0.92
C ILE A 411 14.13 -5.15 2.21
N ALA A 412 13.96 -6.21 2.99
CA ALA A 412 13.36 -6.14 4.33
C ALA A 412 14.42 -5.85 5.39
N ILE A 413 14.15 -4.92 6.30
CA ILE A 413 15.06 -4.50 7.39
C ILE A 413 14.31 -4.62 8.72
N MET A 414 14.65 -5.64 9.50
CA MET A 414 13.87 -6.05 10.66
C MET A 414 14.72 -6.02 11.92
N GLY A 415 14.24 -5.31 12.94
CA GLY A 415 14.96 -5.14 14.20
C GLY A 415 15.10 -6.41 15.04
N CYS A 416 14.25 -7.43 14.83
CA CYS A 416 14.27 -8.67 15.61
C CYS A 416 13.77 -9.88 14.81
N ILE A 417 14.13 -11.08 15.28
CA ILE A 417 13.74 -12.36 14.66
C ILE A 417 12.27 -12.75 14.88
N VAL A 418 11.56 -12.11 15.82
CA VAL A 418 10.23 -12.60 16.23
C VAL A 418 9.19 -12.40 15.13
N ASN A 419 9.07 -11.18 14.61
CA ASN A 419 8.18 -10.90 13.49
C ASN A 419 8.92 -10.78 12.15
N GLY A 420 10.22 -10.50 12.17
CA GLY A 420 11.00 -10.18 10.97
C GLY A 420 10.87 -11.19 9.82
N PRO A 421 11.09 -12.50 10.04
CA PRO A 421 10.96 -13.53 8.99
C PRO A 421 9.54 -13.68 8.42
N GLY A 422 8.52 -13.32 9.20
CA GLY A 422 7.14 -13.35 8.75
C GLY A 422 6.77 -12.10 7.93
N GLU A 423 7.18 -10.94 8.43
CA GLU A 423 6.93 -9.62 7.86
C GLU A 423 7.67 -9.40 6.51
N MET A 424 8.76 -10.13 6.26
CA MET A 424 9.51 -10.10 5.00
C MET A 424 8.90 -10.89 3.84
N ALA A 425 7.66 -11.37 3.92
CA ALA A 425 7.10 -12.38 3.01
C ALA A 425 7.25 -12.07 1.51
N ASP A 426 7.22 -10.78 1.15
CA ASP A 426 7.30 -10.30 -0.23
C ASP A 426 8.66 -9.68 -0.61
N ALA A 427 9.67 -9.77 0.26
CA ALA A 427 11.01 -9.22 0.05
C ALA A 427 11.95 -10.22 -0.61
N ASP A 428 12.83 -9.74 -1.47
CA ASP A 428 13.86 -10.56 -2.11
C ASP A 428 14.97 -10.92 -1.13
N PHE A 429 15.36 -9.94 -0.32
CA PHE A 429 16.44 -10.07 0.66
C PHE A 429 15.99 -9.54 2.02
N GLY A 430 16.47 -10.15 3.09
CA GLY A 430 16.18 -9.72 4.45
C GLY A 430 17.45 -9.45 5.27
N TYR A 431 17.43 -8.37 6.03
CA TYR A 431 18.40 -8.01 7.06
C TYR A 431 17.68 -8.06 8.41
N VAL A 432 17.97 -9.07 9.24
CA VAL A 432 17.22 -9.31 10.49
C VAL A 432 18.14 -9.39 11.69
N GLY A 433 17.78 -8.68 12.77
CA GLY A 433 18.47 -8.80 14.06
C GLY A 433 18.34 -10.20 14.62
N GLY A 434 19.47 -10.91 14.75
CA GLY A 434 19.53 -12.27 15.28
C GLY A 434 19.83 -12.29 16.79
N ALA A 435 20.83 -11.53 17.21
CA ALA A 435 21.23 -11.33 18.60
C ALA A 435 21.89 -9.94 18.74
N PRO A 436 22.13 -9.42 19.96
CA PRO A 436 22.84 -8.15 20.12
C PRO A 436 24.16 -8.12 19.32
N GLY A 437 24.31 -7.11 18.46
CA GLY A 437 25.47 -6.95 17.56
C GLY A 437 25.58 -7.97 16.41
N LYS A 438 24.55 -8.80 16.19
CA LYS A 438 24.55 -9.88 15.18
C LYS A 438 23.30 -9.86 14.30
N VAL A 439 23.53 -10.10 13.01
CA VAL A 439 22.51 -10.05 11.95
C VAL A 439 22.46 -11.37 11.20
N ASN A 440 21.25 -11.78 10.83
CA ASN A 440 20.99 -12.88 9.92
C ASN A 440 20.50 -12.30 8.59
N LEU A 441 21.04 -12.83 7.47
CA LEU A 441 20.62 -12.46 6.13
C LEU A 441 19.74 -13.55 5.52
N TYR A 442 18.72 -13.11 4.79
CA TYR A 442 17.69 -13.96 4.19
C TYR A 442 17.61 -13.74 2.69
N VAL A 443 17.23 -14.80 1.96
CA VAL A 443 16.78 -14.76 0.56
C VAL A 443 15.35 -15.27 0.55
N GLY A 444 14.40 -14.42 0.17
CA GLY A 444 12.99 -14.65 0.46
C GLY A 444 12.77 -14.92 1.96
N LYS A 445 12.11 -16.04 2.28
CA LYS A 445 11.84 -16.48 3.66
C LYS A 445 12.96 -17.34 4.28
N THR A 446 14.02 -17.66 3.53
CA THR A 446 15.06 -18.61 3.95
C THR A 446 16.28 -17.87 4.50
N ALA A 447 16.65 -18.15 5.75
CA ALA A 447 17.89 -17.65 6.34
C ALA A 447 19.10 -18.35 5.71
N VAL A 448 20.00 -17.59 5.10
CA VAL A 448 21.15 -18.12 4.34
C VAL A 448 22.50 -17.85 5.01
N LYS A 449 22.63 -16.72 5.71
CA LYS A 449 23.85 -16.34 6.42
C LYS A 449 23.47 -15.95 7.85
N PHE A 450 24.16 -16.52 8.85
CA PHE A 450 23.78 -16.40 10.26
C PHE A 450 24.85 -15.71 11.08
N ASN A 451 24.44 -15.01 12.14
CA ASN A 451 25.30 -14.45 13.17
C ASN A 451 26.41 -13.54 12.64
N ILE A 452 26.14 -12.80 11.57
CA ILE A 452 27.09 -11.87 10.97
C ILE A 452 27.27 -10.67 11.91
N PRO A 453 28.50 -10.26 12.24
CA PRO A 453 28.73 -9.02 12.97
C PRO A 453 28.06 -7.82 12.27
N GLU A 454 27.32 -6.99 13.02
CA GLU A 454 26.56 -5.86 12.47
C GLU A 454 27.40 -4.93 11.59
N VAL A 455 28.66 -4.73 11.98
CA VAL A 455 29.64 -3.87 11.29
C VAL A 455 29.96 -4.33 9.86
N GLU A 456 29.89 -5.63 9.58
CA GLU A 456 30.17 -6.22 8.26
C GLU A 456 28.88 -6.55 7.50
N ALA A 457 27.72 -6.52 8.17
CA ALA A 457 26.48 -7.08 7.65
C ALA A 457 25.97 -6.37 6.38
N VAL A 458 26.24 -5.08 6.22
CA VAL A 458 25.84 -4.33 5.00
C VAL A 458 26.66 -4.78 3.79
N ASP A 459 27.97 -4.98 3.93
CA ASP A 459 28.79 -5.50 2.83
C ASP A 459 28.44 -6.94 2.49
N ARG A 460 28.16 -7.77 3.50
CA ARG A 460 27.69 -9.14 3.29
C ARG A 460 26.33 -9.20 2.60
N LEU A 461 25.47 -8.20 2.82
CA LEU A 461 24.22 -8.04 2.08
C LEU A 461 24.48 -7.69 0.61
N LYS A 462 25.42 -6.78 0.31
CA LYS A 462 25.80 -6.45 -1.08
C LYS A 462 26.32 -7.67 -1.82
N ASP A 463 27.18 -8.45 -1.17
CA ASP A 463 27.70 -9.70 -1.74
C ASP A 463 26.57 -10.70 -2.00
N LEU A 464 25.64 -10.85 -1.06
CA LEU A 464 24.49 -11.73 -1.23
C LEU A 464 23.60 -11.31 -2.42
N ILE A 465 23.37 -10.02 -2.60
CA ILE A 465 22.60 -9.50 -3.74
C ILE A 465 23.34 -9.76 -5.06
N ARG A 466 24.69 -9.65 -5.05
CA ARG A 466 25.54 -9.95 -6.21
C ARG A 466 25.55 -11.44 -6.55
N GLU A 467 25.63 -12.32 -5.55
CA GLU A 467 25.54 -13.78 -5.69
C GLU A 467 24.23 -14.21 -6.40
N HIS A 468 23.15 -13.44 -6.22
CA HIS A 468 21.84 -13.71 -6.81
C HIS A 468 21.58 -12.94 -8.12
N GLY A 469 22.60 -12.31 -8.70
CA GLY A 469 22.51 -11.63 -10.00
C GLY A 469 21.62 -10.38 -10.02
N LYS A 470 21.27 -9.84 -8.84
CA LYS A 470 20.42 -8.63 -8.70
C LYS A 470 21.21 -7.35 -8.44
N TRP A 471 22.54 -7.46 -8.36
CA TRP A 471 23.42 -6.31 -8.18
C TRP A 471 23.74 -5.64 -9.51
N VAL A 472 23.61 -4.32 -9.56
CA VAL A 472 24.03 -3.47 -10.67
C VAL A 472 24.95 -2.42 -10.08
N GLU A 473 26.12 -2.19 -10.68
CA GLU A 473 27.04 -1.17 -10.18
C GLU A 473 26.42 0.24 -10.28
N PRO A 474 26.57 1.09 -9.25
CA PRO A 474 26.01 2.43 -9.27
C PRO A 474 26.63 3.24 -10.40
N VAL A 475 25.78 3.87 -11.23
CA VAL A 475 26.25 4.81 -12.24
C VAL A 475 26.91 5.98 -11.52
N ARG A 476 28.23 6.18 -11.70
CA ARG A 476 28.96 7.32 -11.13
C ARG A 476 28.30 8.62 -11.61
N ARG A 477 27.51 9.27 -10.76
CA ARG A 477 27.12 10.66 -10.97
C ARG A 477 28.37 11.51 -10.79
N ALA A 478 28.77 12.25 -11.82
CA ALA A 478 29.77 13.31 -11.66
C ALA A 478 29.33 14.21 -10.51
N ALA A 479 30.23 14.40 -9.53
CA ALA A 479 29.95 15.15 -8.31
C ALA A 479 29.28 16.49 -8.65
N ALA A 480 28.20 16.81 -7.94
CA ALA A 480 27.63 18.14 -7.97
C ALA A 480 28.76 19.12 -7.59
N LEU A 481 29.05 20.06 -8.49
CA LEU A 481 29.95 21.18 -8.24
C LEU A 481 29.54 21.86 -6.92
N GLU A 482 30.49 21.98 -6.00
CA GLU A 482 30.35 22.79 -4.79
C GLU A 482 29.92 24.22 -5.16
N PRO A 483 29.10 24.88 -4.33
CA PRO A 483 28.78 26.29 -4.55
C PRO A 483 30.07 27.09 -4.42
N ALA A 484 30.47 27.78 -5.50
CA ALA A 484 31.56 28.73 -5.45
C ALA A 484 31.23 29.83 -4.42
N SER A 485 32.23 30.10 -3.58
CA SER A 485 32.30 31.08 -2.49
C SER A 485 31.80 32.48 -2.83
#